data_AF-A0A396ZHC2-F1
#
_entry.id   AF-A0A396ZHC2-F1
#
_cell.length_a   1.000
_cell.length_b   1.000
_cell.length_c   1.000
_cell.angle_alpha   90.00
_cell.angle_beta   90.00
_cell.angle_gamma   90.00
#
_symmetry.space_group_name_H-M   'P 1'
#
loop_
_entity.id
_entity.type
_entity.pdbx_description
1 polymer ?
#
loop_
_entity_poly.entity_id
_entity_poly.type
_entity_poly.pdbx_seq_one_letter_code
_entity_poly.pdbx_strand_id
1 'polypeptide(L)'
;MLSETCLHCGTNRLIWNERGKIGCIHCLKIFRKEYRAHLREEKIDFSSRYLKGAEAEKIAGFESLSENEKIRTLDRIAPPFTFRFRISRNLSGRIYPATSGVPTQFLKTFLKERMEVDPAFLQSKDLPKRIPWGEGNLFSGDEDHIRWEILSHSVGDLFKRIESSPLEKMENQNFFDFDEELGYVTSCPTNAGLGTKMSLKFSTKLWEKDGVPTFKVPGFLEFYLENSSEFAVFYLKNFAYSQKNSFLNLVYYLALQVEPGF
;
A
#
# COMPACT_ATOMS: atom_id res chain seq x y z
N MET A 1 33.58 -12.64 17.67
CA MET A 1 32.34 -11.93 17.26
C MET A 1 31.74 -12.74 16.13
N LEU A 2 30.58 -13.37 16.35
CA LEU A 2 29.83 -14.01 15.27
C LEU A 2 29.56 -12.93 14.21
N SER A 3 29.86 -13.21 12.94
CA SER A 3 29.59 -12.26 11.87
C SER A 3 28.09 -11.93 11.91
N GLU A 4 27.75 -10.65 12.00
CA GLU A 4 26.37 -10.15 11.88
C GLU A 4 25.93 -10.26 10.42
N THR A 5 25.94 -11.47 9.87
CA THR A 5 25.61 -11.80 8.49
C THR A 5 24.55 -12.90 8.50
N CYS A 6 23.45 -12.67 7.78
CA CYS A 6 22.43 -13.67 7.58
C CYS A 6 23.01 -14.82 6.74
N LEU A 7 23.05 -16.03 7.30
CA LEU A 7 23.59 -17.21 6.61
C LEU A 7 22.77 -17.64 5.38
N HIS A 8 21.54 -17.16 5.24
CA HIS A 8 20.65 -17.54 4.15
C HIS A 8 20.78 -16.65 2.92
N CYS A 9 20.88 -15.33 3.10
CA CYS A 9 20.91 -14.38 1.99
C CYS A 9 22.15 -13.47 1.97
N GLY A 10 23.05 -13.61 2.94
CA GLY A 10 24.27 -12.80 3.03
C GLY A 10 24.07 -11.35 3.49
N THR A 11 22.84 -10.91 3.80
CA THR A 11 22.59 -9.56 4.34
C THR A 11 23.34 -9.41 5.66
N ASN A 12 24.22 -8.41 5.73
CA ASN A 12 25.01 -8.08 6.91
C ASN A 12 24.74 -6.66 7.39
N ARG A 13 25.37 -6.26 8.50
CA ARG A 13 25.20 -4.93 9.09
C ARG A 13 25.48 -3.77 8.13
N LEU A 14 26.50 -3.91 7.27
CA LEU A 14 26.84 -2.89 6.27
C LEU A 14 25.68 -2.71 5.27
N ILE A 15 25.18 -3.82 4.71
CA ILE A 15 24.05 -3.81 3.76
C ILE A 15 22.79 -3.24 4.44
N TRP A 16 22.52 -3.61 5.69
CA TRP A 16 21.39 -3.07 6.45
C TRP A 16 21.52 -1.55 6.64
N ASN A 17 22.67 -1.05 7.08
CA ASN A 17 22.88 0.37 7.32
C ASN A 17 22.79 1.20 6.03
N GLU A 18 23.23 0.65 4.91
CA GLU A 18 23.16 1.32 3.60
C GLU A 18 21.73 1.37 3.05
N ARG A 19 20.98 0.26 3.15
CA ARG A 19 19.70 0.11 2.43
C ARG A 19 18.46 0.14 3.31
N GLY A 20 18.59 -0.14 4.60
CA GLY A 20 17.47 -0.34 5.54
C GLY A 20 16.56 -1.51 5.15
N LYS A 21 17.09 -2.53 4.47
CA LYS A 21 16.33 -3.63 3.87
C LYS A 21 16.92 -5.00 4.22
N ILE A 22 16.05 -5.99 4.41
CA ILE A 22 16.44 -7.40 4.57
C ILE A 22 16.33 -8.17 3.26
N GLY A 23 17.14 -9.22 3.12
CA GLY A 23 17.12 -10.10 1.94
C GLY A 23 16.33 -11.40 2.11
N CYS A 24 15.88 -11.76 3.32
CA CYS A 24 14.97 -12.88 3.58
C CYS A 24 14.45 -12.80 5.02
N ILE A 25 13.40 -13.57 5.38
CA ILE A 25 12.85 -13.61 6.74
C ILE A 25 13.89 -13.96 7.82
N HIS A 26 14.91 -14.78 7.51
CA HIS A 26 15.94 -15.16 8.47
C HIS A 26 16.82 -14.00 8.93
N CYS A 27 16.83 -12.87 8.20
CA CYS A 27 17.49 -11.64 8.64
C CYS A 27 16.91 -11.11 9.95
N LEU A 28 15.65 -11.44 10.28
CA LEU A 28 15.04 -11.05 11.54
C LEU A 28 15.79 -11.62 12.74
N LYS A 29 16.51 -12.75 12.62
CA LYS A 29 17.35 -13.26 13.72
C LYS A 29 18.46 -12.29 14.15
N ILE A 30 18.83 -11.36 13.28
CA ILE A 30 19.91 -10.39 13.49
C ILE A 30 19.33 -8.97 13.68
N PHE A 31 18.39 -8.59 12.82
CA PHE A 31 17.89 -7.21 12.73
C PHE A 31 16.47 -7.01 13.29
N ARG A 32 15.91 -7.95 14.08
CA ARG A 32 14.51 -7.89 14.55
C ARG A 32 14.17 -6.53 15.18
N LYS A 33 15.04 -6.05 16.07
CA LYS A 33 14.78 -4.83 16.84
C LYS A 33 14.70 -3.61 15.93
N GLU A 34 15.65 -3.47 15.03
CA GLU A 34 15.72 -2.38 14.06
C GLU A 34 14.60 -2.48 13.03
N TYR A 35 14.29 -3.69 12.57
CA TYR A 35 13.17 -3.96 11.67
C TYR A 35 11.85 -3.51 12.32
N ARG A 36 11.58 -3.95 13.55
CA ARG A 36 10.39 -3.58 14.31
C ARG A 36 10.30 -2.07 14.54
N ALA A 37 11.41 -1.40 14.83
CA ALA A 37 11.45 0.05 15.03
C ALA A 37 11.02 0.85 13.78
N HIS A 38 11.08 0.25 12.58
CA HIS A 38 10.68 0.86 11.32
C HIS A 38 9.36 0.29 10.76
N LEU A 39 8.71 -0.61 11.51
CA LEU A 39 7.37 -1.08 11.18
C LEU A 39 6.38 0.09 11.29
N ARG A 40 5.49 0.22 10.31
CA ARG A 40 4.45 1.25 10.33
C ARG A 40 3.17 0.70 10.94
N GLU A 41 3.02 0.82 12.25
CA GLU A 41 1.78 0.51 12.94
C GLU A 41 0.88 1.75 12.93
N GLU A 42 0.00 1.91 11.93
CA GLU A 42 -0.96 3.03 11.97
C GLU A 42 -2.40 2.57 11.86
N LYS A 43 -3.13 2.84 12.95
CA LYS A 43 -4.58 2.90 12.94
C LYS A 43 -4.98 4.26 12.39
N ILE A 44 -5.56 4.28 11.19
CA ILE A 44 -6.17 5.51 10.68
C ILE A 44 -7.41 5.77 11.51
N ASP A 45 -7.40 6.89 12.22
CA ASP A 45 -8.55 7.39 12.98
C ASP A 45 -8.75 8.86 12.61
N PHE A 46 -9.18 9.11 11.37
CA PHE A 46 -9.52 10.44 10.92
C PHE A 46 -10.99 10.73 11.24
N SER A 47 -11.20 11.75 12.07
CA SER A 47 -12.52 12.18 12.50
C SER A 47 -12.64 13.70 12.65
N SER A 48 -13.87 14.23 12.50
CA SER A 48 -14.29 15.61 12.77
C SER A 48 -13.80 16.14 14.12
N ARG A 49 -13.64 15.28 15.13
CA ARG A 49 -13.14 15.64 16.47
C ARG A 49 -11.75 16.28 16.49
N TYR A 50 -10.97 16.09 15.42
CA TYR A 50 -9.63 16.67 15.26
C TYR A 50 -9.63 18.00 14.51
N LEU A 51 -10.79 18.45 14.04
CA LEU A 51 -10.97 19.67 13.26
C LEU A 51 -11.62 20.76 14.11
N LYS A 52 -11.67 22.00 13.59
CA LYS A 52 -12.26 23.16 14.29
C LYS A 52 -13.16 23.95 13.35
N GLY A 53 -14.18 24.60 13.93
CA GLY A 53 -15.08 25.50 13.21
C GLY A 53 -15.91 24.82 12.12
N ALA A 54 -16.18 25.54 11.03
CA ALA A 54 -17.04 25.07 9.94
C ALA A 54 -16.52 23.78 9.25
N GLU A 55 -15.21 23.53 9.25
CA GLU A 55 -14.63 22.28 8.74
C GLU A 55 -15.11 21.08 9.58
N ALA A 56 -15.14 21.21 10.91
CA ALA A 56 -15.57 20.14 11.80
C ALA A 56 -17.06 19.80 11.60
N GLU A 57 -17.93 20.80 11.43
CA GLU A 57 -19.36 20.61 11.20
C GLU A 57 -19.65 19.89 9.88
N LYS A 58 -18.98 20.29 8.79
CA LYS A 58 -19.10 19.61 7.48
C LYS A 58 -18.67 18.15 7.57
N ILE A 59 -17.53 17.87 8.19
CA ILE A 59 -17.04 16.50 8.35
C ILE A 59 -17.95 15.70 9.28
N ALA A 60 -18.47 16.27 10.36
CA ALA A 60 -19.41 15.59 11.26
C ALA A 60 -20.71 15.19 10.53
N GLY A 61 -21.23 16.06 9.66
CA GLY A 61 -22.36 15.75 8.79
C GLY A 61 -22.08 14.56 7.88
N PHE A 62 -20.94 14.56 7.18
CA PHE A 62 -20.52 13.44 6.35
C PHE A 62 -20.28 12.15 7.15
N GLU A 63 -19.69 12.27 8.34
CA GLU A 63 -19.39 11.15 9.23
C GLU A 63 -20.62 10.37 9.67
N SER A 64 -21.74 11.09 9.85
CA SER A 64 -23.03 10.52 10.24
C SER A 64 -23.70 9.67 9.16
N LEU A 65 -23.27 9.80 7.90
CA LEU A 65 -23.80 9.03 6.79
C LEU A 65 -23.40 7.54 6.89
N SER A 66 -24.24 6.66 6.34
CA SER A 66 -23.85 5.27 6.15
C SER A 66 -22.67 5.15 5.17
N GLU A 67 -21.93 4.05 5.23
CA GLU A 67 -20.79 3.81 4.34
C GLU A 67 -21.17 3.93 2.84
N ASN A 68 -22.32 3.39 2.46
CA ASN A 68 -22.83 3.47 1.09
C ASN A 68 -23.14 4.92 0.67
N GLU A 69 -23.69 5.72 1.58
CA GLU A 69 -23.97 7.13 1.31
C GLU A 69 -22.68 7.95 1.21
N LYS A 70 -21.67 7.65 2.03
CA LYS A 70 -20.33 8.26 1.93
C LYS A 70 -19.70 8.00 0.58
N ILE A 71 -19.71 6.74 0.12
CA ILE A 71 -19.20 6.35 -1.20
C ILE A 71 -19.94 7.09 -2.31
N ARG A 72 -21.28 7.06 -2.31
CA ARG A 72 -22.09 7.76 -3.31
C ARG A 72 -21.83 9.26 -3.34
N THR A 73 -21.63 9.86 -2.16
CA THR A 73 -21.32 11.29 -2.03
C THR A 73 -19.99 11.61 -2.67
N LEU A 74 -18.94 10.85 -2.35
CA LEU A 74 -17.61 11.02 -2.92
C LEU A 74 -17.55 10.76 -4.42
N ASP A 75 -18.24 9.72 -4.90
CA ASP A 75 -18.31 9.43 -6.34
C ASP A 75 -19.06 10.51 -7.11
N ARG A 76 -20.07 11.15 -6.49
CA ARG A 76 -20.79 12.29 -7.08
C ARG A 76 -19.95 13.57 -7.11
N ILE A 77 -19.18 13.83 -6.04
CA ILE A 77 -18.20 14.92 -5.98
C ILE A 77 -17.12 14.70 -7.06
N ALA A 78 -16.73 13.44 -7.29
CA ALA A 78 -15.71 13.05 -8.24
C ALA A 78 -14.42 13.86 -8.03
N PRO A 79 -13.82 13.81 -6.83
CA PRO A 79 -12.63 14.61 -6.54
C PRO A 79 -11.52 14.25 -7.54
N PRO A 80 -10.61 15.18 -7.85
CA PRO A 80 -9.58 15.02 -8.88
C PRO A 80 -8.42 14.12 -8.41
N PHE A 81 -8.76 12.99 -7.79
CA PHE A 81 -7.85 12.04 -7.18
C PHE A 81 -7.80 10.76 -8.01
N THR A 82 -6.60 10.23 -8.19
CA THR A 82 -6.40 8.83 -8.60
C THR A 82 -6.09 8.02 -7.36
N PHE A 83 -6.95 7.07 -7.06
CA PHE A 83 -6.77 6.15 -5.94
C PHE A 83 -5.99 4.92 -6.40
N ARG A 84 -5.15 4.40 -5.51
CA ARG A 84 -4.44 3.15 -5.72
C ARG A 84 -4.34 2.38 -4.42
N PHE A 85 -4.76 1.12 -4.49
CA PHE A 85 -4.49 0.12 -3.47
C PHE A 85 -3.45 -0.84 -3.99
N ARG A 86 -2.47 -1.19 -3.14
CA ARG A 86 -1.50 -2.25 -3.42
C ARG A 86 -1.28 -3.14 -2.21
N ILE A 87 -0.81 -4.35 -2.46
CA ILE A 87 -0.37 -5.32 -1.46
C ILE A 87 0.93 -6.00 -1.92
N SER A 88 1.92 -6.12 -1.04
CA SER A 88 3.23 -6.76 -1.33
C SER A 88 3.41 -8.05 -0.53
N ARG A 89 4.03 -9.06 -1.13
CA ARG A 89 4.35 -10.35 -0.47
C ARG A 89 5.69 -10.93 -0.91
N ASN A 90 6.35 -11.63 0.02
CA ASN A 90 7.49 -12.49 -0.26
C ASN A 90 7.14 -13.95 -0.04
N LEU A 91 7.58 -14.81 -0.96
CA LEU A 91 7.34 -16.24 -0.91
C LEU A 91 8.05 -16.87 0.28
N SER A 92 7.35 -17.75 0.99
CA SER A 92 7.84 -18.36 2.23
C SER A 92 9.22 -19.01 2.07
N GLY A 93 10.17 -18.64 2.94
CA GLY A 93 11.50 -19.23 3.03
C GLY A 93 12.45 -18.90 1.87
N ARG A 94 12.12 -17.93 1.01
CA ARG A 94 12.94 -17.56 -0.16
C ARG A 94 13.76 -16.30 0.07
N ILE A 95 14.83 -16.16 -0.72
CA ILE A 95 15.62 -14.92 -0.78
C ILE A 95 14.87 -13.91 -1.65
N TYR A 96 14.78 -12.68 -1.18
CA TYR A 96 13.99 -11.61 -1.81
C TYR A 96 14.68 -11.10 -3.09
N PRO A 97 13.91 -10.60 -4.08
CA PRO A 97 14.46 -10.28 -5.39
C PRO A 97 15.57 -9.23 -5.38
N ALA A 98 15.51 -8.25 -4.48
CA ALA A 98 16.57 -7.24 -4.33
C ALA A 98 17.94 -7.82 -3.97
N THR A 99 18.01 -9.07 -3.49
CA THR A 99 19.24 -9.77 -3.13
C THR A 99 19.64 -10.85 -4.13
N SER A 100 18.69 -11.66 -4.63
CA SER A 100 18.99 -12.82 -5.50
C SER A 100 18.43 -12.74 -6.91
N GLY A 101 17.75 -11.66 -7.27
CA GLY A 101 16.89 -11.63 -8.45
C GLY A 101 15.63 -12.49 -8.31
N VAL A 102 14.79 -12.46 -9.34
CA VAL A 102 13.50 -13.14 -9.34
C VAL A 102 13.68 -14.63 -9.60
N PRO A 103 13.15 -15.53 -8.74
CA PRO A 103 13.16 -16.97 -9.00
C PRO A 103 12.09 -17.34 -10.05
N THR A 104 12.26 -16.92 -11.31
CA THR A 104 11.25 -16.93 -12.37
C THR A 104 10.54 -18.27 -12.52
N GLN A 105 11.28 -19.39 -12.56
CA GLN A 105 10.69 -20.70 -12.76
C GLN A 105 9.77 -21.09 -11.58
N PHE A 106 10.23 -20.90 -10.36
CA PHE A 106 9.43 -21.17 -9.16
C PHE A 106 8.22 -20.24 -9.09
N LEU A 107 8.42 -18.95 -9.36
CA LEU A 107 7.35 -17.96 -9.31
C LEU A 107 6.26 -18.26 -10.33
N LYS A 108 6.59 -18.71 -11.56
CA LYS A 108 5.59 -19.17 -12.53
C LYS A 108 4.76 -20.34 -12.02
N THR A 109 5.41 -21.36 -11.47
CA THR A 109 4.72 -22.50 -10.87
C THR A 109 3.80 -22.06 -9.74
N PHE A 110 4.29 -21.19 -8.84
CA PHE A 110 3.49 -20.63 -7.75
C PHE A 110 2.28 -19.84 -8.26
N LEU A 111 2.47 -18.95 -9.23
CA LEU A 111 1.40 -18.14 -9.81
C LEU A 111 0.33 -19.02 -10.46
N LYS A 112 0.73 -20.08 -11.17
CA LYS A 112 -0.19 -21.03 -11.80
C LYS A 112 -0.94 -21.87 -10.77
N GLU A 113 -0.22 -22.50 -9.83
CA GLU A 113 -0.78 -23.56 -8.97
C GLU A 113 -1.42 -23.04 -7.69
N ARG A 114 -0.98 -21.88 -7.17
CA ARG A 114 -1.45 -21.33 -5.89
C ARG A 114 -2.28 -20.07 -6.07
N MET A 115 -1.87 -19.21 -7.01
CA MET A 115 -2.61 -17.98 -7.30
C MET A 115 -3.67 -18.19 -8.40
N GLU A 116 -3.62 -19.31 -9.13
CA GLU A 116 -4.52 -19.62 -10.27
C GLU A 116 -4.48 -18.52 -11.35
N VAL A 117 -3.29 -17.97 -11.62
CA VAL A 117 -3.07 -17.09 -12.76
C VAL A 117 -3.24 -17.88 -14.05
N ASP A 118 -3.96 -17.29 -15.01
CA ASP A 118 -4.15 -17.89 -16.33
C ASP A 118 -2.79 -18.24 -16.97
N PRO A 119 -2.55 -19.53 -17.30
CA PRO A 119 -1.31 -19.98 -17.93
C PRO A 119 -0.95 -19.23 -19.22
N ALA A 120 -1.93 -18.64 -19.91
CA ALA A 120 -1.68 -17.80 -21.09
C ALA A 120 -0.71 -16.65 -20.82
N PHE A 121 -0.73 -16.09 -19.60
CA PHE A 121 0.17 -15.01 -19.20
C PHE A 121 1.58 -15.49 -18.78
N LEU A 122 1.81 -16.80 -18.68
CA LEU A 122 3.04 -17.38 -18.12
C LEU A 122 3.89 -18.14 -19.15
N GLN A 123 3.51 -18.08 -20.44
CA GLN A 123 4.14 -18.85 -21.52
C GLN A 123 5.54 -18.32 -21.92
N SER A 124 5.77 -17.01 -21.82
CA SER A 124 7.05 -16.40 -22.18
C SER A 124 8.19 -16.88 -21.29
N LYS A 125 9.44 -16.89 -21.77
CA LYS A 125 10.62 -17.27 -20.98
C LYS A 125 10.75 -16.44 -19.69
N ASP A 126 10.57 -15.13 -19.82
CA ASP A 126 10.57 -14.18 -18.70
C ASP A 126 9.15 -13.92 -18.20
N LEU A 127 9.01 -13.51 -16.93
CA LEU A 127 7.72 -13.08 -16.41
C LEU A 127 7.35 -11.70 -16.97
N PRO A 128 6.12 -11.50 -17.46
CA PRO A 128 5.65 -10.16 -17.82
C PRO A 128 5.76 -9.22 -16.62
N LYS A 129 6.12 -7.96 -16.88
CA LYS A 129 6.18 -6.94 -15.81
C LYS A 129 4.83 -6.74 -15.12
N ARG A 130 3.74 -7.00 -15.83
CA ARG A 130 2.36 -6.79 -15.40
C ARG A 130 1.52 -7.98 -15.86
N ILE A 131 0.83 -8.63 -14.93
CA ILE A 131 -0.03 -9.79 -15.18
C ILE A 131 -1.43 -9.49 -14.64
N PRO A 132 -2.47 -9.44 -15.48
CA PRO A 132 -3.85 -9.29 -14.99
C PRO A 132 -4.22 -10.43 -14.04
N TRP A 133 -4.82 -10.10 -12.89
CA TRP A 133 -5.26 -11.09 -11.92
C TRP A 133 -6.37 -10.53 -11.01
N GLY A 134 -7.53 -11.18 -11.02
CA GLY A 134 -8.75 -10.65 -10.42
C GLY A 134 -9.10 -9.29 -11.02
N GLU A 135 -9.41 -8.32 -10.16
CA GLU A 135 -9.70 -6.95 -10.59
C GLU A 135 -8.45 -6.08 -10.79
N GLY A 136 -7.26 -6.63 -10.53
CA GLY A 136 -6.01 -5.88 -10.50
C GLY A 136 -4.90 -6.51 -11.32
N ASN A 137 -3.68 -6.17 -10.96
CA ASN A 137 -2.49 -6.60 -11.69
C ASN A 137 -1.40 -7.03 -10.72
N LEU A 138 -0.82 -8.20 -10.97
CA LEU A 138 0.39 -8.67 -10.33
C LEU A 138 1.62 -8.10 -11.04
N PHE A 139 2.59 -7.72 -10.23
CA PHE A 139 3.93 -7.29 -10.61
C PHE A 139 4.91 -8.18 -9.86
N SER A 140 5.99 -8.60 -10.52
CA SER A 140 7.01 -9.46 -9.92
C SER A 140 8.37 -8.79 -9.90
N GLY A 141 9.13 -9.02 -8.84
CA GLY A 141 10.59 -8.96 -8.94
C GLY A 141 11.26 -7.60 -8.82
N ASP A 142 10.59 -6.64 -8.19
CA ASP A 142 11.19 -5.36 -7.81
C ASP A 142 11.87 -5.52 -6.43
N GLU A 143 11.32 -4.91 -5.39
CA GLU A 143 11.80 -5.08 -4.01
C GLU A 143 11.36 -6.42 -3.37
N ASP A 144 10.11 -6.80 -3.60
CA ASP A 144 9.48 -8.02 -3.09
C ASP A 144 9.11 -8.97 -4.23
N HIS A 145 8.88 -10.25 -3.91
CA HIS A 145 8.56 -11.27 -4.92
C HIS A 145 7.34 -10.93 -5.77
N ILE A 146 6.23 -10.57 -5.12
CA ILE A 146 4.99 -10.19 -5.79
C ILE A 146 4.37 -8.96 -5.16
N ARG A 147 3.71 -8.19 -6.01
CA ARG A 147 2.92 -7.02 -5.64
C ARG A 147 1.66 -7.01 -6.47
N TRP A 148 0.50 -6.90 -5.84
CA TRP A 148 -0.77 -6.74 -6.55
C TRP A 148 -1.30 -5.32 -6.38
N GLU A 149 -1.87 -4.75 -7.45
CA GLU A 149 -2.35 -3.38 -7.45
C GLU A 149 -3.61 -3.16 -8.28
N ILE A 150 -4.42 -2.21 -7.80
CA ILE A 150 -5.52 -1.59 -8.54
C ILE A 150 -5.35 -0.08 -8.55
N LEU A 151 -5.78 0.55 -9.63
CA LEU A 151 -5.94 1.99 -9.75
C LEU A 151 -7.38 2.30 -10.11
N SER A 152 -7.96 3.34 -9.50
CA SER A 152 -9.31 3.80 -9.80
C SER A 152 -9.42 5.32 -9.65
N HIS A 153 -10.38 5.93 -10.35
CA HIS A 153 -10.75 7.34 -10.20
C HIS A 153 -11.97 7.54 -9.29
N SER A 154 -12.56 6.46 -8.78
CA SER A 154 -13.72 6.46 -7.89
C SER A 154 -13.41 5.64 -6.64
N VAL A 155 -13.89 6.09 -5.48
CA VAL A 155 -13.76 5.32 -4.24
C VAL A 155 -14.68 4.10 -4.25
N GLY A 156 -15.87 4.23 -4.86
CA GLY A 156 -16.80 3.11 -5.01
C GLY A 156 -16.24 2.00 -5.89
N ASP A 157 -15.71 2.33 -7.06
CA ASP A 157 -15.04 1.34 -7.92
C ASP A 157 -13.82 0.73 -7.25
N LEU A 158 -12.99 1.54 -6.56
CA LEU A 158 -11.84 1.04 -5.81
C LEU A 158 -12.23 -0.04 -4.80
N PHE A 159 -13.18 0.26 -3.90
CA PHE A 159 -13.56 -0.68 -2.85
C PHE A 159 -14.29 -1.90 -3.40
N LYS A 160 -15.18 -1.71 -4.39
CA LYS A 160 -15.82 -2.83 -5.09
C LYS A 160 -14.78 -3.80 -5.64
N ARG A 161 -13.72 -3.29 -6.27
CA ARG A 161 -12.66 -4.11 -6.85
C ARG A 161 -11.77 -4.78 -5.82
N ILE A 162 -11.53 -4.15 -4.67
CA ILE A 162 -10.83 -4.79 -3.54
C ILE A 162 -11.67 -5.98 -3.05
N GLU A 163 -12.97 -5.77 -2.85
CA GLU A 163 -13.89 -6.77 -2.29
C GLU A 163 -14.14 -7.96 -3.24
N SER A 164 -14.14 -7.74 -4.55
CA SER A 164 -14.32 -8.81 -5.54
C SER A 164 -13.01 -9.47 -5.99
N SER A 165 -11.86 -9.03 -5.46
CA SER A 165 -10.56 -9.62 -5.79
C SER A 165 -10.24 -10.83 -4.92
N PRO A 166 -9.47 -11.80 -5.45
CA PRO A 166 -9.06 -13.01 -4.71
C PRO A 166 -7.92 -12.73 -3.70
N LEU A 167 -8.03 -11.66 -2.91
CA LEU A 167 -7.00 -11.20 -1.99
C LEU A 167 -6.75 -12.17 -0.83
N GLU A 168 -7.70 -13.03 -0.50
CA GLU A 168 -7.53 -14.10 0.49
C GLU A 168 -6.37 -15.04 0.14
N LYS A 169 -6.07 -15.24 -1.15
CA LYS A 169 -4.89 -16.01 -1.58
C LYS A 169 -3.59 -15.30 -1.23
N MET A 170 -3.58 -13.96 -1.27
CA MET A 170 -2.45 -13.14 -0.82
C MET A 170 -2.34 -13.06 0.71
N GLU A 171 -3.38 -13.47 1.44
CA GLU A 171 -3.41 -13.52 2.90
C GLU A 171 -3.08 -14.92 3.45
N ASN A 172 -2.77 -15.89 2.60
CA ASN A 172 -2.38 -17.21 3.06
C ASN A 172 -0.95 -17.22 3.64
N GLN A 173 -0.83 -17.34 4.95
CA GLN A 173 0.44 -17.36 5.68
C GLN A 173 1.34 -18.57 5.34
N ASN A 174 0.78 -19.64 4.76
CA ASN A 174 1.59 -20.77 4.30
C ASN A 174 2.32 -20.48 2.97
N PHE A 175 1.87 -19.47 2.24
CA PHE A 175 2.45 -19.10 0.94
C PHE A 175 3.53 -18.02 1.07
N PHE A 176 3.45 -17.21 2.13
CA PHE A 176 4.27 -16.02 2.26
C PHE A 176 5.02 -15.98 3.59
N ASP A 177 6.15 -15.29 3.60
CA ASP A 177 6.90 -15.03 4.82
C ASP A 177 6.04 -14.21 5.79
N PHE A 178 5.78 -14.80 6.96
CA PHE A 178 4.93 -14.26 8.01
C PHE A 178 5.62 -14.47 9.36
N ASP A 179 5.56 -13.45 10.20
CA ASP A 179 6.02 -13.45 11.58
C ASP A 179 4.85 -13.05 12.48
N GLU A 180 4.62 -13.79 13.57
CA GLU A 180 3.44 -13.59 14.42
C GLU A 180 3.34 -12.19 15.03
N GLU A 181 4.47 -11.53 15.29
CA GLU A 181 4.47 -10.18 15.87
C GLU A 181 4.56 -9.08 14.81
N LEU A 182 5.16 -9.37 13.65
CA LEU A 182 5.44 -8.36 12.61
C LEU A 182 4.51 -8.45 11.40
N GLY A 183 3.68 -9.48 11.29
CA GLY A 183 2.81 -9.75 10.15
C GLY A 183 3.56 -10.30 8.93
N TYR A 184 3.07 -10.00 7.73
CA TYR A 184 3.77 -10.34 6.48
C TYR A 184 5.08 -9.57 6.38
N VAL A 185 6.15 -10.29 6.08
CA VAL A 185 7.51 -9.75 6.06
C VAL A 185 7.89 -9.32 4.65
N THR A 186 8.24 -8.05 4.50
CA THR A 186 8.74 -7.45 3.26
C THR A 186 10.22 -7.10 3.36
N SER A 187 10.87 -6.78 2.23
CA SER A 187 12.29 -6.37 2.26
C SER A 187 12.49 -5.07 3.04
N CYS A 188 11.71 -4.01 2.76
CA CYS A 188 11.68 -2.81 3.58
C CYS A 188 10.72 -2.99 4.77
N PRO A 189 11.14 -2.71 6.02
CA PRO A 189 10.29 -2.85 7.20
C PRO A 189 9.02 -2.00 7.15
N THR A 190 9.09 -0.85 6.48
CA THR A 190 7.93 0.06 6.39
C THR A 190 6.77 -0.50 5.55
N ASN A 191 7.02 -1.53 4.73
CA ASN A 191 6.00 -2.24 3.96
C ASN A 191 5.55 -3.54 4.64
N ALA A 192 6.05 -3.87 5.83
CA ALA A 192 5.69 -5.10 6.55
C ALA A 192 4.44 -4.88 7.40
N GLY A 193 3.84 -5.95 7.91
CA GLY A 193 2.55 -5.92 8.62
C GLY A 193 1.46 -6.53 7.76
N LEU A 194 0.44 -5.75 7.39
CA LEU A 194 -0.54 -6.18 6.38
C LEU A 194 0.05 -6.17 4.97
N GLY A 195 1.12 -5.40 4.76
CA GLY A 195 1.77 -5.23 3.46
C GLY A 195 0.92 -4.48 2.43
N THR A 196 -0.18 -3.89 2.88
CA THR A 196 -1.09 -3.08 2.08
C THR A 196 -0.66 -1.62 2.09
N LYS A 197 -0.95 -0.90 1.01
CA LYS A 197 -0.81 0.56 0.94
C LYS A 197 -1.97 1.14 0.15
N MET A 198 -2.68 2.07 0.76
CA MET A 198 -3.67 2.92 0.10
C MET A 198 -3.01 4.24 -0.27
N SER A 199 -3.31 4.78 -1.44
CA SER A 199 -2.75 6.03 -1.93
C SER A 199 -3.75 6.83 -2.74
N LEU A 200 -3.58 8.15 -2.70
CA LEU A 200 -4.34 9.11 -3.48
C LEU A 200 -3.36 10.10 -4.11
N LYS A 201 -3.49 10.29 -5.43
CA LYS A 201 -2.63 11.13 -6.26
C LYS A 201 -3.43 12.25 -6.89
N PHE A 202 -2.92 13.48 -6.88
CA PHE A 202 -3.54 14.64 -7.50
C PHE A 202 -2.49 15.67 -7.93
N SER A 203 -2.88 16.60 -8.80
CA SER A 203 -1.97 17.64 -9.30
C SER A 203 -1.74 18.73 -8.25
N THR A 204 -0.48 19.11 -8.03
CA THR A 204 -0.10 20.22 -7.15
C THR A 204 -0.59 21.58 -7.65
N LYS A 205 -0.92 21.72 -8.93
CA LYS A 205 -1.56 22.93 -9.46
C LYS A 205 -2.94 23.21 -8.82
N LEU A 206 -3.60 22.16 -8.33
CA LEU A 206 -4.86 22.29 -7.59
C LEU A 206 -4.64 22.69 -6.12
N TRP A 207 -3.43 22.45 -5.59
CA TRP A 207 -3.00 22.93 -4.28
C TRP A 207 -2.70 24.43 -4.34
N GLU A 208 -2.02 24.89 -5.39
CA GLU A 208 -1.52 26.28 -5.53
C GLU A 208 -2.57 27.29 -6.04
N LYS A 209 -3.83 26.89 -6.22
CA LYS A 209 -4.85 27.76 -6.82
C LYS A 209 -5.19 28.94 -5.90
N ASP A 210 -5.11 30.16 -6.44
CA ASP A 210 -5.47 31.40 -5.75
C ASP A 210 -6.87 31.31 -5.11
N GLY A 211 -6.96 31.64 -3.82
CA GLY A 211 -8.20 31.66 -3.05
C GLY A 211 -8.51 30.38 -2.25
N VAL A 212 -7.73 29.31 -2.39
CA VAL A 212 -7.81 28.12 -1.54
C VAL A 212 -6.88 28.29 -0.33
N PRO A 213 -7.35 28.16 0.93
CA PRO A 213 -6.46 28.15 2.09
C PRO A 213 -5.38 27.07 1.92
N THR A 214 -4.16 27.34 2.37
CA THR A 214 -3.01 26.43 2.31
C THR A 214 -3.44 24.99 2.57
N PHE A 215 -3.29 24.09 1.59
CA PHE A 215 -3.75 22.69 1.71
C PHE A 215 -3.21 22.08 3.02
N LYS A 216 -4.13 21.77 3.93
CA LYS A 216 -3.89 21.29 5.28
C LYS A 216 -3.79 19.78 5.26
N VAL A 217 -2.56 19.29 5.26
CA VAL A 217 -2.24 17.86 5.38
C VAL A 217 -2.34 17.42 6.85
N PRO A 218 -3.15 16.41 7.19
CA PRO A 218 -3.15 15.85 8.54
C PRO A 218 -1.77 15.30 8.90
N GLY A 219 -1.29 15.54 10.14
CA GLY A 219 0.09 15.21 10.52
C GLY A 219 0.49 13.74 10.44
N PHE A 220 -0.49 12.82 10.45
CA PHE A 220 -0.25 11.39 10.25
C PHE A 220 -0.15 10.99 8.77
N LEU A 221 -0.61 11.84 7.86
CA LEU A 221 -0.70 11.49 6.44
C LEU A 221 0.64 11.76 5.77
N GLU A 222 1.39 10.68 5.51
CA GLU A 222 2.63 10.75 4.75
C GLU A 222 2.35 11.08 3.27
N PHE A 223 3.29 11.80 2.64
CA PHE A 223 3.24 12.10 1.21
C PHE A 223 4.62 12.26 0.58
N TYR A 224 4.64 12.19 -0.74
CA TYR A 224 5.79 12.52 -1.56
C TYR A 224 5.34 13.21 -2.84
N LEU A 225 6.28 13.90 -3.48
CA LEU A 225 6.07 14.59 -4.74
C LEU A 225 6.58 13.72 -5.91
N GLU A 226 5.80 13.61 -6.98
CA GLU A 226 6.15 12.91 -8.22
C GLU A 226 6.30 13.88 -9.38
N ASN A 227 7.04 13.47 -10.42
CA ASN A 227 7.24 14.21 -11.67
C ASN A 227 7.65 15.67 -11.46
N SER A 228 8.79 15.88 -10.79
CA SER A 228 9.30 17.24 -10.51
C SER A 228 8.28 18.12 -9.79
N SER A 229 7.55 17.53 -8.83
CA SER A 229 6.52 18.20 -8.02
C SER A 229 5.24 18.57 -8.77
N GLU A 230 4.96 17.98 -9.93
CA GLU A 230 3.68 18.13 -10.62
C GLU A 230 2.52 17.43 -9.89
N PHE A 231 2.83 16.36 -9.16
CA PHE A 231 1.84 15.58 -8.42
C PHE A 231 2.24 15.39 -6.97
N ALA A 232 1.26 15.44 -6.08
CA ALA A 232 1.39 14.99 -4.71
C ALA A 232 0.71 13.64 -4.55
N VAL A 233 1.39 12.70 -3.91
CA VAL A 233 0.87 11.37 -3.59
C VAL A 233 0.84 11.19 -2.08
N PHE A 234 -0.36 11.25 -1.51
CA PHE A 234 -0.59 10.89 -0.12
C PHE A 234 -0.80 9.39 -0.01
N TYR A 235 -0.35 8.80 1.10
CA TYR A 235 -0.49 7.38 1.30
C TYR A 235 -0.60 6.95 2.74
N LEU A 236 -1.17 5.76 2.91
CA LEU A 236 -1.36 5.07 4.18
C LEU A 236 -0.82 3.66 4.02
N LYS A 237 0.15 3.27 4.85
CA LYS A 237 0.68 1.91 4.87
C LYS A 237 -0.05 1.08 5.92
N ASN A 238 -0.08 -0.23 5.73
CA ASN A 238 -0.84 -1.17 6.56
C ASN A 238 -2.32 -0.79 6.68
N PHE A 239 -2.90 -0.33 5.56
CA PHE A 239 -4.32 -0.08 5.47
C PHE A 239 -5.11 -1.37 5.68
N ALA A 240 -5.87 -1.43 6.76
CA ALA A 240 -6.80 -2.51 7.04
C ALA A 240 -8.18 -2.15 6.48
N TYR A 241 -8.89 -3.11 5.92
CA TYR A 241 -10.23 -2.86 5.36
C TYR A 241 -11.21 -2.33 6.43
N SER A 242 -11.03 -2.68 7.71
CA SER A 242 -11.79 -2.12 8.84
C SER A 242 -11.62 -0.60 9.01
N GLN A 243 -10.62 0.02 8.38
CA GLN A 243 -10.36 1.47 8.39
C GLN A 243 -11.05 2.21 7.23
N LYS A 244 -11.85 1.51 6.42
CA LYS A 244 -12.58 2.07 5.26
C LYS A 244 -13.32 3.35 5.61
N ASN A 245 -14.07 3.38 6.73
CA ASN A 245 -14.81 4.57 7.14
C ASN A 245 -13.89 5.78 7.41
N SER A 246 -12.80 5.60 8.16
CA SER A 246 -11.84 6.67 8.43
C SER A 246 -11.15 7.15 7.14
N PHE A 247 -10.89 6.25 6.20
CA PHE A 247 -10.36 6.62 4.88
C PHE A 247 -11.37 7.43 4.07
N LEU A 248 -12.65 7.06 4.05
CA LEU A 248 -13.69 7.84 3.36
C LEU A 248 -13.79 9.26 3.95
N ASN A 249 -13.74 9.40 5.28
CA ASN A 249 -13.72 10.70 5.95
C ASN A 249 -12.50 11.53 5.52
N LEU A 250 -11.32 10.90 5.44
CA LEU A 250 -10.09 11.55 5.00
C LEU A 250 -10.21 12.03 3.54
N VAL A 251 -10.70 11.18 2.64
CA VAL A 251 -10.89 11.54 1.23
C VAL A 251 -11.85 12.71 1.10
N TYR A 252 -12.95 12.73 1.87
CA TYR A 252 -13.89 13.84 1.87
C TYR A 252 -13.25 15.14 2.36
N TYR A 253 -12.49 15.08 3.46
CA TYR A 253 -11.73 16.23 3.96
C TYR A 253 -10.71 16.78 2.95
N LEU A 254 -10.02 15.92 2.22
CA LEU A 254 -9.09 16.35 1.17
C LEU A 254 -9.83 16.90 -0.06
N ALA A 255 -10.99 16.35 -0.40
CA ALA A 255 -11.83 16.83 -1.50
C ALA A 255 -12.31 18.27 -1.26
N LEU A 256 -12.78 18.58 -0.04
CA LEU A 256 -13.22 19.93 0.35
C LEU A 256 -12.14 21.01 0.16
N GLN A 257 -10.86 20.62 0.11
CA GLN A 257 -9.74 21.56 -0.06
C GLN A 257 -9.37 21.81 -1.52
N VAL A 258 -9.92 21.06 -2.48
CA VAL A 258 -9.59 21.21 -3.91
C VAL A 258 -10.80 21.54 -4.79
N GLU A 259 -12.00 21.58 -4.20
CA GLU A 259 -13.22 21.98 -4.91
C GLU A 259 -13.39 23.52 -4.93
N PRO A 260 -13.60 24.15 -6.11
CA PRO A 260 -13.99 25.54 -6.18
C PRO A 260 -15.46 25.69 -5.74
N GLY A 261 -15.70 26.37 -4.63
CA GLY A 261 -17.06 26.72 -4.19
C GLY A 261 -17.67 25.85 -3.09
N PHE A 262 -16.85 25.08 -2.38
CA PHE A 262 -17.17 24.62 -1.02
C PHE A 262 -16.54 25.50 0.05
#